data_AF-A0A0Q8DU92-F1
#
_entry.id   AF-A0A0Q8DU92-F1
#
_cell.length_a   1.000
_cell.length_b   1.000
_cell.length_c   1.000
_cell.angle_alpha   90.00
_cell.angle_beta   90.00
_cell.angle_gamma   90.00
#
_symmetry.space_group_name_H-M   'P 1'
#
loop_
_entity.id
_entity.type
_entity.pdbx_description
1 polymer ?
#
loop_
_entity_poly.entity_id
_entity_poly.type
_entity_poly.pdbx_seq_one_letter_code
_entity_poly.pdbx_strand_id
1 'polypeptide(L)'
;MSWASWTTSGVFAGTGGVRTEEAGILSGDLTVHTTWSDGQASVAVQYSGSSDWFTLTGSPVPCPSEEESRTFHQSVVEAVRAGEGATVPPVGAGPA
;
A
#
# COMPACT_ATOMS: atom_id res chain seq x y z
N MET A 1 17.96 2.61 -14.68
CA MET A 1 17.41 2.52 -13.31
C MET A 1 15.98 3.00 -13.38
N SER A 2 15.04 2.08 -13.60
CA SER A 2 13.60 2.38 -13.65
C SER A 2 13.07 2.38 -12.22
N TRP A 3 12.49 3.49 -11.82
CA TRP A 3 11.82 3.67 -10.55
C TRP A 3 10.55 4.47 -10.81
N ALA A 4 9.52 4.20 -10.02
CA ALA A 4 8.28 4.95 -10.07
C ALA A 4 7.71 5.07 -8.66
N SER A 5 6.89 6.08 -8.43
CA SER A 5 6.15 6.19 -7.19
C SER A 5 4.72 6.63 -7.43
N TRP A 6 3.82 6.10 -6.61
CA TRP A 6 2.39 6.33 -6.70
C TRP A 6 1.89 6.75 -5.33
N THR A 7 1.07 7.79 -5.27
CA THR A 7 0.54 8.30 -4.00
C THR A 7 -0.94 8.57 -4.14
N THR A 8 -1.71 8.07 -3.18
CA THR A 8 -3.13 8.38 -3.03
C THR A 8 -3.37 8.84 -1.59
N SER A 9 -3.78 10.10 -1.42
CA SER A 9 -4.18 10.67 -0.14
C SER A 9 -5.70 10.59 0.06
N GLY A 10 -6.17 10.76 1.31
CA GLY A 10 -7.61 10.77 1.59
C GLY A 10 -8.25 9.38 1.54
N VAL A 11 -7.49 8.33 1.84
CA VAL A 11 -7.96 6.94 1.83
C VAL A 11 -8.44 6.60 3.24
N PHE A 12 -9.76 6.61 3.44
CA PHE A 12 -10.36 6.15 4.68
C PHE A 12 -10.23 4.63 4.81
N ALA A 13 -9.48 4.19 5.82
CA ALA A 13 -9.33 2.80 6.14
C ALA A 13 -10.64 2.20 6.66
N GLY A 14 -11.02 1.04 6.11
CA GLY A 14 -12.22 0.31 6.52
C GLY A 14 -12.15 -0.23 7.95
N THR A 15 -13.23 -0.87 8.40
CA THR A 15 -13.31 -1.48 9.74
C THR A 15 -12.16 -2.46 9.97
N GLY A 16 -11.44 -2.35 11.10
CA GLY A 16 -10.27 -3.18 11.38
C GLY A 16 -8.94 -2.63 10.84
N GLY A 17 -8.98 -1.55 10.05
CA GLY A 17 -7.80 -0.79 9.66
C GLY A 17 -6.84 -1.55 8.76
N VAL A 18 -5.61 -1.06 8.72
CA VAL A 18 -4.48 -1.65 7.97
C VAL A 18 -3.35 -1.99 8.90
N ARG A 19 -2.65 -3.09 8.63
CA ARG A 19 -1.53 -3.52 9.48
C ARG A 19 -0.20 -3.00 8.94
N THR A 20 0.53 -2.32 9.82
CA THR A 20 1.89 -1.84 9.60
C THR A 20 2.87 -2.60 10.47
N GLU A 21 4.13 -2.63 10.06
CA GLU A 21 5.19 -3.31 10.82
C GLU A 21 5.55 -2.55 12.09
N GLU A 22 5.59 -1.22 12.02
CA GLU A 22 6.11 -0.38 13.10
C GLU A 22 5.04 0.04 14.12
N ALA A 23 3.81 0.32 13.66
CA ALA A 23 2.77 0.95 14.47
C ALA A 23 1.52 0.08 14.71
N GLY A 24 1.53 -1.17 14.23
CA GLY A 24 0.41 -2.09 14.44
C GLY A 24 -0.75 -1.79 13.50
N ILE A 25 -1.95 -1.52 14.02
CA ILE A 25 -3.13 -1.25 13.19
C ILE A 25 -3.35 0.25 13.06
N LEU A 26 -3.34 0.77 11.82
CA LEU A 26 -3.73 2.15 11.49
C LEU A 26 -5.18 2.18 11.00
N SER A 27 -5.91 3.24 11.33
CA SER A 27 -7.33 3.40 10.98
C SER A 27 -7.67 4.87 10.73
N GLY A 28 -8.77 5.16 10.04
CA GLY A 28 -9.14 6.55 9.72
C GLY A 28 -8.56 7.02 8.39
N ASP A 29 -8.24 8.31 8.27
CA ASP A 29 -7.79 8.93 7.02
C ASP A 29 -6.30 8.72 6.77
N LEU A 30 -5.96 7.98 5.72
CA LEU A 30 -4.60 7.56 5.40
C LEU A 30 -4.16 8.02 4.00
N THR A 31 -2.87 8.31 3.87
CA THR A 31 -2.16 8.43 2.61
C THR A 31 -1.43 7.12 2.34
N VAL A 32 -1.66 6.54 1.16
CA VAL A 32 -0.96 5.35 0.67
C VAL A 32 0.12 5.81 -0.30
N HIS A 33 1.35 5.37 -0.09
CA HIS A 33 2.48 5.60 -0.95
C HIS A 33 3.11 4.28 -1.37
N THR A 34 3.31 4.10 -2.67
CA THR A 34 3.99 2.93 -3.22
C THR A 34 5.21 3.39 -3.98
N THR A 35 6.36 2.85 -3.62
CA THR A 35 7.64 3.08 -4.31
C THR A 35 8.03 1.81 -5.02
N TRP A 36 8.16 1.88 -6.33
CA TRP A 36 8.64 0.79 -7.17
C TRP A 36 10.07 1.07 -7.64
N SER A 37 10.95 0.09 -7.46
CA SER A 37 12.33 0.14 -7.92
C SER A 37 12.87 -1.27 -8.07
N ASP A 38 13.67 -1.51 -9.10
CA ASP A 38 14.41 -2.77 -9.30
C ASP A 38 13.52 -4.04 -9.24
N GLY A 39 12.29 -3.94 -9.76
CA GLY A 39 11.35 -5.07 -9.76
C GLY A 39 10.70 -5.34 -8.40
N GLN A 40 10.75 -4.40 -7.46
CA GLN A 40 10.13 -4.50 -6.14
C GLN A 40 9.24 -3.29 -5.86
N ALA A 41 8.10 -3.51 -5.21
CA ALA A 41 7.19 -2.47 -4.75
C ALA A 41 7.14 -2.45 -3.23
N SER A 42 7.53 -1.33 -2.64
CA SER A 42 7.43 -1.04 -1.21
C SER A 42 6.21 -0.16 -0.96
N VAL A 43 5.36 -0.55 -0.02
CA VAL A 43 4.18 0.23 0.36
C VAL A 43 4.39 0.83 1.75
N ALA A 44 4.21 2.14 1.84
CA ALA A 44 4.14 2.86 3.09
C ALA A 44 2.78 3.57 3.20
N VAL A 45 2.28 3.67 4.43
CA VAL A 45 1.06 4.39 4.77
C VAL A 45 1.36 5.42 5.84
N GLN A 46 0.57 6.48 5.83
CA GLN A 46 0.72 7.61 6.73
C GLN A 46 -0.67 8.10 7.11
N TYR A 47 -0.86 8.64 8.32
CA TYR A 47 -2.03 9.49 8.59
C TYR A 47 -1.99 10.72 7.69
N SER A 48 -3.04 10.97 6.90
CA SER A 48 -3.01 12.06 5.92
C SER A 48 -2.69 13.41 6.58
N GLY A 49 -1.62 14.06 6.08
CA GLY A 49 -1.10 15.32 6.63
C GLY A 49 -0.06 15.16 7.76
N SER A 50 0.23 13.94 8.20
CA SER A 50 1.33 13.67 9.12
C SER A 50 2.69 13.73 8.41
N SER A 51 3.78 13.62 9.17
CA SER A 51 5.14 13.45 8.67
C SER A 51 5.62 12.00 8.75
N ASP A 52 4.99 11.20 9.61
CA ASP A 52 5.37 9.81 9.86
C ASP A 52 4.80 8.88 8.80
N TRP A 53 5.66 8.01 8.29
CA TRP A 53 5.33 6.94 7.35
C TRP A 53 5.60 5.59 8.02
N PHE A 54 4.71 4.64 7.75
CA PHE A 54 4.73 3.30 8.33
C PHE A 54 4.66 2.27 7.21
N THR A 55 5.49 1.25 7.28
CA THR A 55 5.55 0.21 6.26
C THR A 55 4.33 -0.70 6.36
N LEU A 56 3.59 -0.86 5.25
CA LEU A 56 2.47 -1.78 5.22
C LEU A 56 2.99 -3.22 5.30
N THR A 57 2.48 -4.01 6.24
CA THR A 57 2.96 -5.38 6.47
C THR A 57 2.87 -6.22 5.20
N GLY A 58 3.95 -6.94 4.89
CA GLY A 58 4.10 -7.71 3.66
C GLY A 58 4.86 -6.99 2.55
N SER A 59 5.26 -5.73 2.74
CA SER A 59 6.18 -5.02 1.85
C SER A 59 7.65 -5.30 2.20
N PRO A 60 8.57 -5.29 1.24
CA PRO A 60 8.35 -5.13 -0.21
C PRO A 60 7.83 -6.40 -0.87
N VAL A 61 7.14 -6.25 -2.01
CA VAL A 61 6.67 -7.36 -2.85
C VAL A 61 7.32 -7.36 -4.24
N PRO A 62 7.51 -8.54 -4.86
CA PRO A 62 7.99 -8.62 -6.24
C PRO A 62 6.97 -7.99 -7.19
N CYS A 63 7.41 -7.05 -8.02
CA CYS A 63 6.58 -6.35 -8.98
C CYS A 63 7.41 -6.10 -10.26
N PRO A 64 7.24 -6.90 -11.32
CA PRO A 64 8.24 -6.98 -12.38
C PRO A 64 8.23 -5.77 -13.34
N SER A 65 7.21 -4.94 -13.33
CA SER A 65 7.09 -3.79 -14.22
C SER A 65 6.49 -2.54 -13.57
N GLU A 66 6.80 -1.38 -14.15
CA GLU A 66 6.20 -0.10 -13.75
C GLU A 66 4.67 -0.12 -13.87
N GLU A 67 4.15 -0.70 -14.95
CA GLU A 67 2.71 -0.80 -15.19
C GLU A 67 2.02 -1.67 -14.13
N GLU A 68 2.59 -2.83 -13.80
CA GLU A 68 2.09 -3.67 -12.71
C GLU A 68 2.16 -2.96 -11.36
N SER A 69 3.18 -2.12 -11.13
CA SER A 69 3.30 -1.38 -9.87
C SER A 69 2.16 -0.37 -9.67
N ARG A 70 1.65 0.20 -10.77
CA ARG A 70 0.51 1.11 -10.74
C ARG A 70 -0.79 0.36 -10.44
N THR A 71 -1.00 -0.79 -11.08
CA THR A 71 -2.16 -1.65 -10.82
C THR A 71 -2.14 -2.16 -9.38
N PHE A 72 -0.96 -2.61 -8.92
CA PHE A 72 -0.74 -3.03 -7.55
C PHE A 72 -1.03 -1.89 -6.55
N HIS A 73 -0.58 -0.67 -6.81
CA HIS A 73 -0.93 0.49 -5.98
C HIS A 73 -2.44 0.68 -5.85
N GLN A 74 -3.18 0.55 -6.96
CA GLN A 74 -4.64 0.65 -6.93
C GLN A 74 -5.26 -0.45 -6.06
N SER A 75 -4.80 -1.70 -6.19
CA SER A 75 -5.26 -2.81 -5.34
C SER A 75 -4.96 -2.59 -3.85
N VAL A 76 -3.81 -2.00 -3.53
CA VAL A 76 -3.47 -1.60 -2.15
C VAL A 76 -4.46 -0.56 -1.62
N VAL A 77 -4.76 0.48 -2.41
CA VAL A 77 -5.74 1.52 -2.03
C VAL A 77 -7.12 0.91 -1.78
N GLU A 78 -7.55 -0.02 -2.61
CA GLU A 78 -8.83 -0.73 -2.43
C GLU A 78 -8.82 -1.63 -1.18
N ALA A 79 -7.73 -2.34 -0.93
CA ALA A 79 -7.57 -3.15 0.29
C ALA A 79 -7.61 -2.28 1.56
N VAL A 80 -6.95 -1.12 1.55
CA VAL A 80 -7.02 -0.15 2.66
C VAL A 80 -8.46 0.30 2.91
N ARG A 81 -9.21 0.61 1.83
CA ARG A 81 -10.64 1.01 1.93
C ARG A 81 -11.53 -0.11 2.47
N ALA A 82 -11.25 -1.36 2.11
CA ALA A 82 -11.98 -2.52 2.62
C ALA A 82 -11.70 -2.71 4.13
N GLY A 83 -10.45 -2.55 4.56
CA GLY A 83 -10.04 -2.71 5.95
C GLY A 83 -9.72 -4.17 6.31
N GLU A 84 -10.26 -4.65 7.42
CA GLU A 84 -10.10 -6.01 7.95
C GLU A 84 -8.67 -6.39 8.39
N GLY A 85 -7.84 -5.39 8.71
CA GLY A 85 -6.43 -5.60 9.00
C GLY A 85 -5.61 -5.79 7.72
N ALA A 86 -6.02 -5.14 6.63
CA ALA A 86 -5.40 -5.26 5.32
C ALA A 86 -3.87 -5.16 5.40
N THR A 87 -3.23 -6.18 4.85
CA THR A 87 -1.80 -6.22 4.53
C THR A 87 -1.63 -5.96 3.04
N VAL A 88 -0.38 -5.96 2.56
CA VAL A 88 -0.14 -5.95 1.12
C VAL A 88 -0.90 -7.11 0.45
N PRO A 89 -1.72 -6.85 -0.61
CA PRO A 89 -2.39 -7.91 -1.33
C PRO A 89 -1.36 -8.82 -2.03
N PRO A 90 -1.59 -10.15 -2.08
CA PRO A 90 -0.70 -11.05 -2.79
C PRO A 90 -0.64 -10.67 -4.27
N VAL A 91 0.58 -10.57 -4.81
CA VAL A 91 0.81 -10.33 -6.23
C VAL A 91 0.29 -11.54 -7.01
N GLY A 92 -0.85 -11.41 -7.69
CA GLY A 92 -1.39 -12.44 -8.56
C GLY A 92 -2.90 -12.71 -8.54
N ALA A 93 -3.72 -11.98 -7.79
CA ALA A 93 -5.17 -12.13 -7.89
C ALA A 93 -5.75 -11.28 -9.05
N GLY A 94 -5.37 -11.60 -10.29
CA GLY A 94 -6.23 -11.27 -11.43
C GLY A 94 -7.53 -12.09 -11.35
N PRO A 95 -8.68 -11.57 -11.82
CA PRO A 95 -9.90 -12.37 -11.83
C PRO A 95 -9.68 -13.61 -12.71
N ALA A 96 -10.03 -14.78 -12.16
CA ALA A 96 -10.12 -16.03 -12.91
C ALA A 96 -11.17 -15.96 -14.02
#